data_AF-A0A2G6KPU4-F1
#
_entry.id   AF-A0A2G6KPU4-F1
#
_cell.length_a   1.000
_cell.length_b   1.000
_cell.length_c   1.000
_cell.angle_alpha   90.00
_cell.angle_beta   90.00
_cell.angle_gamma   90.00
#
_symmetry.space_group_name_H-M   'P 1'
#
loop_
_entity.id
_entity.type
_entity.pdbx_description
1 polymer ?
#
loop_
_entity_poly.entity_id
_entity_poly.type
_entity_poly.pdbx_seq_one_letter_code
_entity_poly.pdbx_strand_id
1 'polypeptide(L)'
;MLSGAPVKIQSPTQLLQLVMLCFGMDLSLRRCAGEVSHHQGCISDTAVAGRLGGCVEWLGSLLAGVPGFDASPTDTGRLRFLLIDGSTVQTPGATGTSWRLHIAMNLIEQRLQQVALTNEKKGEGLEHFSLDSGDVVVLDRACNQPKSLVPFIERGGSVLLRCNPMR
;
A
#
# COMPACT_ATOMS: atom_id res chain seq x y z
N MET A 1 -32.94 8.69 14.63
CA MET A 1 -32.41 7.46 15.25
C MET A 1 -32.88 6.28 14.40
N LEU A 2 -31.97 5.64 13.66
CA LEU A 2 -32.31 4.44 12.89
C LEU A 2 -32.20 3.22 13.83
N SER A 3 -33.32 2.81 14.44
CA SER A 3 -33.40 1.56 15.21
C SER A 3 -33.66 0.39 14.24
N GLY A 4 -32.63 0.01 13.48
CA GLY A 4 -32.60 -1.24 12.75
C GLY A 4 -31.72 -2.25 13.48
N ALA A 5 -32.10 -3.53 13.47
CA ALA A 5 -31.21 -4.60 13.95
C ALA A 5 -29.85 -4.51 13.24
N PRO A 6 -28.71 -4.72 13.93
CA PRO A 6 -27.40 -4.62 13.31
C PRO A 6 -27.28 -5.65 12.19
N VAL A 7 -27.10 -5.17 10.96
CA VAL A 7 -26.91 -6.07 9.81
C VAL A 7 -25.44 -6.45 9.71
N LYS A 8 -25.19 -7.73 9.45
CA LYS A 8 -23.86 -8.24 9.10
C LYS A 8 -23.67 -8.04 7.60
N ILE A 9 -22.52 -7.58 7.15
CA ILE A 9 -22.10 -7.80 5.75
C ILE A 9 -22.18 -9.31 5.48
N GLN A 10 -23.05 -9.73 4.56
CA GLN A 10 -23.42 -11.13 4.35
C GLN A 10 -22.86 -11.74 3.08
N SER A 11 -22.35 -10.93 2.14
CA SER A 11 -21.79 -11.43 0.89
C SER A 11 -20.46 -10.75 0.51
N PRO A 12 -19.64 -11.44 -0.31
CA PRO A 12 -18.42 -10.86 -0.88
C PRO A 12 -18.69 -9.57 -1.68
N THR A 13 -19.82 -9.48 -2.38
CA THR A 13 -20.20 -8.29 -3.15
C THR A 13 -20.44 -7.08 -2.24
N GLN A 14 -21.13 -7.27 -1.11
CA GLN A 14 -21.36 -6.19 -0.13
C GLN A 14 -20.04 -5.73 0.50
N LEU A 15 -19.12 -6.69 0.75
CA LEU A 15 -17.79 -6.36 1.24
C LEU A 15 -16.98 -5.58 0.19
N LEU A 16 -17.04 -5.96 -1.09
CA LEU A 16 -16.38 -5.23 -2.18
C LEU A 16 -16.94 -3.81 -2.30
N GLN A 17 -18.26 -3.64 -2.24
CA GLN A 17 -18.89 -2.32 -2.25
C GLN A 17 -18.38 -1.46 -1.08
N LEU A 18 -18.29 -2.02 0.12
CA LEU A 18 -17.75 -1.32 1.27
C LEU A 18 -16.28 -0.89 1.07
N VAL A 19 -15.46 -1.77 0.49
CA VAL A 19 -14.07 -1.46 0.09
C VAL A 19 -14.03 -0.31 -0.91
N MET A 20 -14.89 -0.32 -1.93
CA MET A 20 -14.98 0.74 -2.94
C MET A 20 -15.48 2.06 -2.36
N LEU A 21 -16.44 2.03 -1.42
CA LEU A 21 -16.89 3.22 -0.71
C LEU A 21 -15.74 3.86 0.07
N CYS A 22 -15.01 3.07 0.85
CA CYS A 22 -14.00 3.62 1.75
C CYS A 22 -12.67 3.95 1.05
N PHE A 23 -12.20 3.12 0.11
CA PHE A 23 -10.90 3.33 -0.55
C PHE A 23 -11.00 3.82 -1.98
N GLY A 24 -12.06 3.44 -2.70
CA GLY A 24 -12.29 3.90 -4.07
C GLY A 24 -12.85 5.33 -4.14
N MET A 25 -13.70 5.70 -3.18
CA MET A 25 -14.28 7.05 -3.07
C MET A 25 -13.74 7.86 -1.88
N ASP A 26 -12.75 7.32 -1.16
CA ASP A 26 -12.12 7.96 0.00
C ASP A 26 -13.11 8.45 1.07
N LEU A 27 -14.20 7.67 1.27
CA LEU A 27 -15.17 7.99 2.30
C LEU A 27 -14.63 7.60 3.68
N SER A 28 -14.88 8.46 4.67
CA SER A 28 -14.59 8.11 6.06
C SER A 28 -15.43 6.91 6.51
N LEU A 29 -14.94 6.13 7.48
CA LEU A 29 -15.64 4.96 8.03
C LEU A 29 -17.09 5.29 8.43
N ARG A 30 -17.32 6.49 8.98
CA ARG A 30 -18.66 6.98 9.34
C ARG A 30 -19.54 7.24 8.11
N ARG A 31 -18.99 7.81 7.03
CA ARG A 31 -19.74 7.98 5.78
C ARG A 31 -20.02 6.63 5.11
N CYS A 32 -19.03 5.72 5.05
CA CYS A 32 -19.25 4.35 4.59
C CYS A 32 -20.38 3.66 5.38
N ALA A 33 -20.37 3.77 6.71
CA ALA A 33 -21.42 3.22 7.57
C ALA A 33 -22.80 3.83 7.26
N GLY A 34 -22.88 5.14 7.01
CA GLY A 34 -24.09 5.82 6.57
C GLY A 34 -24.60 5.31 5.22
N GLU A 35 -23.76 5.28 4.20
CA GLU A 35 -24.09 4.80 2.85
C GLU A 35 -24.57 3.33 2.86
N VAL A 36 -23.86 2.45 3.57
CA VAL A 36 -24.30 1.05 3.73
C VAL A 36 -25.63 0.98 4.49
N SER A 37 -25.81 1.80 5.52
CA SER A 37 -27.05 1.83 6.30
C SER A 37 -28.27 2.26 5.49
N HIS A 38 -28.09 3.09 4.46
CA HIS A 38 -29.17 3.49 3.55
C HIS A 38 -29.67 2.35 2.67
N HIS A 39 -28.79 1.41 2.28
CA HIS A 39 -29.12 0.38 1.28
C HIS A 39 -29.23 -1.04 1.86
N GLN A 40 -28.58 -1.31 3.00
CA GLN A 40 -28.31 -2.68 3.46
C GLN A 40 -28.55 -2.86 4.98
N GLY A 41 -28.99 -1.81 5.68
CA GLY A 41 -29.30 -1.83 7.11
C GLY A 41 -28.16 -1.35 8.01
N CYS A 42 -28.50 -1.04 9.28
CA CYS A 42 -27.64 -0.28 10.18
C CYS A 42 -26.31 -1.01 10.50
N ILE A 43 -25.19 -0.33 10.25
CA ILE A 43 -23.83 -0.77 10.60
C ILE A 43 -23.07 0.38 11.27
N SER A 44 -22.25 0.10 12.29
CA SER A 44 -21.40 1.10 12.92
C SER A 44 -20.09 1.31 12.15
N ASP A 45 -19.44 2.46 12.34
CA ASP A 45 -18.09 2.72 11.82
C ASP A 45 -17.05 1.74 12.36
N THR A 46 -17.17 1.31 13.61
CA THR A 46 -16.34 0.25 14.21
C THR A 46 -16.54 -1.11 13.55
N ALA A 47 -17.78 -1.46 13.19
CA ALA A 47 -18.08 -2.69 12.46
C ALA A 47 -17.56 -2.63 11.02
N VAL A 48 -17.64 -1.47 10.36
CA VAL A 48 -16.99 -1.22 9.06
C VAL A 48 -15.48 -1.45 9.18
N ALA A 49 -14.81 -0.83 10.16
CA ALA A 49 -13.37 -0.99 10.36
C ALA A 49 -12.98 -2.47 10.57
N GLY A 50 -13.73 -3.21 11.40
CA GLY A 50 -13.49 -4.63 11.61
C GLY A 50 -13.64 -5.47 10.34
N ARG A 51 -14.61 -5.14 9.47
CA ARG A 51 -14.79 -5.81 8.18
C ARG A 51 -13.67 -5.50 7.20
N LEU A 52 -13.24 -4.25 7.10
CA LEU A 52 -12.13 -3.85 6.24
C LEU A 52 -10.82 -4.49 6.72
N GLY A 53 -10.55 -4.50 8.03
CA GLY A 53 -9.37 -5.14 8.59
C GLY A 53 -9.31 -6.65 8.31
N GLY A 54 -10.46 -7.33 8.24
CA GLY A 54 -10.54 -8.76 7.95
C GLY A 54 -10.55 -9.13 6.46
N CYS A 55 -10.59 -8.16 5.54
CA CYS A 55 -10.81 -8.44 4.12
C CYS A 55 -9.52 -8.51 3.27
N VAL A 56 -8.35 -8.28 3.86
CA VAL A 56 -7.07 -8.13 3.14
C VAL A 56 -6.73 -9.37 2.31
N GLU A 57 -6.69 -10.55 2.93
CA GLU A 57 -6.38 -11.82 2.23
C GLU A 57 -7.41 -12.16 1.15
N TRP A 58 -8.69 -11.85 1.42
CA TRP A 58 -9.77 -12.06 0.45
C TRP A 58 -9.62 -11.12 -0.76
N LEU A 59 -9.29 -9.85 -0.55
CA LEU A 59 -8.99 -8.91 -1.64
C LEU A 59 -7.79 -9.37 -2.45
N GLY A 60 -6.72 -9.84 -1.79
CA GLY A 60 -5.55 -10.40 -2.48
C GLY A 60 -5.93 -11.58 -3.39
N SER A 61 -6.76 -12.49 -2.89
CA SER A 61 -7.25 -13.63 -3.66
C SER A 61 -8.18 -13.22 -4.81
N LEU A 62 -9.03 -12.21 -4.61
CA LEU A 62 -9.91 -11.68 -5.64
C LEU A 62 -9.11 -11.08 -6.79
N LEU A 63 -8.08 -10.29 -6.48
CA LEU A 63 -7.23 -9.63 -7.46
C LEU A 63 -6.44 -10.62 -8.31
N ALA A 64 -5.92 -11.70 -7.72
CA ALA A 64 -5.27 -12.78 -8.48
C ALA A 64 -6.22 -13.46 -9.50
N GLY A 65 -7.53 -13.42 -9.25
CA GLY A 65 -8.53 -13.94 -10.17
C GLY A 65 -8.92 -12.99 -11.31
N VAL A 66 -8.47 -11.73 -11.31
CA VAL A 66 -8.83 -10.73 -12.32
C VAL A 66 -7.88 -10.84 -13.53
N PRO A 67 -8.38 -11.16 -14.74
CA PRO A 67 -7.54 -11.23 -15.93
C PRO A 67 -6.78 -9.92 -16.18
N GLY A 68 -5.48 -10.02 -16.43
CA GLY A 68 -4.61 -8.86 -16.65
C GLY A 68 -3.99 -8.28 -15.38
N PHE A 69 -4.46 -8.68 -14.19
CA PHE A 69 -3.80 -8.34 -12.92
C PHE A 69 -2.58 -9.25 -12.66
N ASP A 70 -2.65 -10.50 -13.12
CA ASP A 70 -1.56 -11.48 -13.11
C ASP A 70 -0.87 -11.61 -14.49
N ALA A 71 -0.89 -10.54 -15.29
CA ALA A 71 -0.17 -10.53 -16.57
C ALA A 71 1.32 -10.73 -16.31
N SER A 72 1.76 -11.99 -16.36
CA SER A 72 3.16 -12.32 -16.16
C SER A 72 3.93 -11.76 -17.36
N PRO A 73 4.92 -10.90 -17.12
CA PRO A 73 5.77 -10.37 -18.20
C PRO A 73 6.37 -11.52 -19.03
N THR A 74 6.23 -11.43 -20.35
CA THR A 74 6.60 -12.50 -21.30
C THR A 74 8.12 -12.74 -21.37
N ASP A 75 8.92 -11.74 -20.99
CA ASP A 75 10.37 -11.81 -20.84
C ASP A 75 10.79 -10.85 -19.72
N THR A 76 11.30 -11.40 -18.62
CA THR A 76 11.70 -10.63 -17.44
C THR A 76 13.18 -10.30 -17.40
N GLY A 77 13.96 -10.77 -18.39
CA GLY A 77 15.41 -10.79 -18.27
C GLY A 77 15.86 -11.52 -16.98
N ARG A 78 17.04 -11.17 -16.47
CA ARG A 78 17.59 -11.75 -15.22
C ARG A 78 17.55 -10.82 -14.03
N LEU A 79 17.19 -9.55 -14.24
CA LEU A 79 17.28 -8.51 -13.22
C LEU A 79 15.91 -8.27 -12.59
N ARG A 80 15.88 -8.24 -11.26
CA ARG A 80 14.68 -7.85 -10.51
C ARG A 80 14.74 -6.36 -10.22
N PHE A 81 13.92 -5.59 -10.93
CA PHE A 81 13.79 -4.14 -10.73
C PHE A 81 12.75 -3.85 -9.65
N LEU A 82 13.17 -3.18 -8.58
CA LEU A 82 12.30 -2.78 -7.47
C LEU A 82 12.17 -1.25 -7.45
N LEU A 83 10.98 -0.75 -7.76
CA LEU A 83 10.62 0.66 -7.52
C LEU A 83 10.42 0.86 -6.03
N ILE A 84 11.18 1.77 -5.44
CA ILE A 84 11.05 2.12 -4.03
C ILE A 84 10.55 3.55 -3.92
N ASP A 85 9.48 3.74 -3.16
CA ASP A 85 8.88 5.05 -2.90
C ASP A 85 8.39 5.16 -1.45
N GLY A 86 8.28 6.40 -1.00
CA GLY A 86 7.83 6.76 0.34
C GLY A 86 6.69 7.77 0.29
N SER A 87 5.69 7.59 1.14
CA SER A 87 4.60 8.55 1.31
C SER A 87 4.36 8.84 2.78
N THR A 88 4.18 10.11 3.12
CA THR A 88 3.76 10.50 4.47
C THR A 88 2.26 10.31 4.62
N VAL A 89 1.83 9.85 5.79
CA VAL A 89 0.43 9.67 6.16
C VAL A 89 0.17 10.48 7.42
N GLN A 90 -0.96 11.19 7.43
CA GLN A 90 -1.39 12.07 8.51
C GLN A 90 -2.70 11.51 9.08
N THR A 91 -2.75 11.30 10.38
CA THR A 91 -4.00 10.98 11.06
C THR A 91 -4.89 12.23 11.13
N PRO A 92 -6.22 12.08 11.24
CA PRO A 92 -7.12 13.22 11.43
C PRO A 92 -6.66 14.14 12.57
N GLY A 93 -6.50 15.43 12.27
CA GLY A 93 -6.04 16.44 13.24
C GLY A 93 -4.53 16.53 13.45
N ALA A 94 -3.71 15.75 12.72
CA ALA A 94 -2.26 15.86 12.80
C ALA A 94 -1.75 17.18 12.17
N THR A 95 -0.79 17.82 12.84
CA THR A 95 -0.09 19.01 12.34
C THR A 95 1.17 18.68 11.55
N GLY A 96 1.52 17.39 11.44
CA GLY A 96 2.69 16.89 10.76
C GLY A 96 2.50 15.41 10.38
N THR A 97 3.59 14.77 9.95
CA THR A 97 3.60 13.35 9.60
C THR A 97 3.29 12.49 10.82
N SER A 98 2.28 11.61 10.72
CA SER A 98 1.99 10.59 11.73
C SER A 98 2.76 9.31 11.43
N TRP A 99 2.79 8.94 10.16
CA TRP A 99 3.45 7.73 9.68
C TRP A 99 4.12 7.98 8.33
N ARG A 100 5.11 7.15 8.00
CA ARG A 100 5.67 7.03 6.66
C ARG A 100 5.41 5.62 6.15
N LEU A 101 4.70 5.56 5.04
CA LEU A 101 4.52 4.37 4.24
C LEU A 101 5.71 4.24 3.31
N HIS A 102 6.37 3.10 3.30
CA HIS A 102 7.45 2.75 2.38
C HIS A 102 7.00 1.55 1.56
N ILE A 103 7.12 1.64 0.24
CA ILE A 103 6.69 0.58 -0.66
C ILE A 103 7.84 0.16 -1.56
N ALA A 104 7.91 -1.14 -1.83
CA ALA A 104 8.72 -1.70 -2.91
C ALA A 104 7.81 -2.44 -3.88
N MET A 105 7.84 -2.07 -5.15
CA MET A 105 7.08 -2.70 -6.22
C MET A 105 8.02 -3.33 -7.23
N ASN A 106 7.81 -4.59 -7.59
CA ASN A 106 8.48 -5.19 -8.73
C ASN A 106 7.98 -4.51 -10.01
N LEU A 107 8.87 -3.80 -10.70
CA LEU A 107 8.54 -3.03 -11.90
C LEU A 107 8.06 -3.92 -13.05
N ILE A 108 8.64 -5.11 -13.17
CA ILE A 108 8.41 -6.01 -14.30
C ILE A 108 7.12 -6.79 -14.08
N GLU A 109 6.92 -7.34 -12.88
CA GLU A 109 5.67 -8.03 -12.49
C GLU A 109 4.52 -7.05 -12.18
N GLN A 110 4.79 -5.75 -12.09
CA GLN A 110 3.86 -4.71 -11.66
C GLN A 110 3.16 -5.02 -10.32
N ARG A 111 3.88 -5.72 -9.43
CA ARG A 111 3.35 -6.22 -8.17
C ARG A 111 3.98 -5.52 -6.99
N LEU A 112 3.15 -5.08 -6.04
CA LEU A 112 3.62 -4.63 -4.73
C LEU A 112 4.24 -5.81 -3.98
N GLN A 113 5.53 -5.71 -3.66
CA GLN A 113 6.33 -6.79 -3.06
C GLN A 113 6.44 -6.61 -1.55
N GLN A 114 6.74 -5.39 -1.10
CA GLN A 114 6.97 -5.10 0.32
C GLN A 114 6.33 -3.78 0.70
N VAL A 115 5.79 -3.74 1.91
CA VAL A 115 5.22 -2.54 2.53
C VAL A 115 5.75 -2.45 3.95
N ALA A 116 6.32 -1.31 4.30
CA ALA A 116 6.74 -1.01 5.65
C ALA A 116 6.06 0.28 6.12
N LEU A 117 5.58 0.29 7.35
CA LEU A 117 5.04 1.49 8.00
C LEU A 117 5.96 1.86 9.15
N THR A 118 6.51 3.08 9.11
CA THR A 118 7.32 3.62 10.20
C THR A 118 6.68 4.88 10.76
N ASN A 119 7.11 5.29 11.94
CA ASN A 119 6.73 6.59 12.50
C ASN A 119 7.50 7.74 11.82
N GLU A 120 7.24 8.96 12.25
CA GLU A 120 7.79 10.20 11.71
C GLU A 120 9.30 10.34 11.88
N LYS A 121 9.90 9.59 12.82
CA LYS A 121 11.32 9.69 13.18
C LYS A 121 12.23 8.91 12.23
N LYS A 122 11.69 7.97 11.47
CA LYS A 122 12.45 7.19 10.49
C LYS A 122 12.29 7.79 9.10
N GLY A 123 13.41 8.13 8.47
CA GLY A 123 13.42 8.61 7.08
C GLY A 123 13.22 7.49 6.07
N GLU A 124 13.17 7.85 4.79
CA GLU A 124 13.25 6.89 3.68
C GLU A 124 14.65 6.28 3.60
N GLY A 125 14.71 5.00 3.28
CA GLY A 125 15.95 4.24 3.24
C GLY A 125 15.72 2.78 2.83
N LEU A 126 16.78 2.14 2.34
CA LEU A 126 16.76 0.76 1.86
C LEU A 126 16.71 -0.24 3.02
N GLU A 127 17.02 0.18 4.25
CA GLU A 127 16.96 -0.65 5.45
C GLU A 127 15.56 -1.14 5.81
N HIS A 128 14.51 -0.55 5.22
CA HIS A 128 13.13 -0.98 5.42
C HIS A 128 12.75 -2.19 4.57
N PHE A 129 13.63 -2.61 3.63
CA PHE A 129 13.34 -3.63 2.65
C PHE A 129 14.33 -4.80 2.72
N SER A 130 13.82 -6.00 2.47
CA SER A 130 14.64 -7.19 2.22
C SER A 130 15.06 -7.20 0.75
N LEU A 131 16.32 -6.85 0.48
CA LEU A 131 16.88 -6.74 -0.86
C LEU A 131 18.02 -7.73 -1.05
N ASP A 132 17.99 -8.46 -2.16
CA ASP A 132 18.94 -9.49 -2.51
C ASP A 132 20.10 -8.92 -3.35
N SER A 133 21.23 -9.64 -3.37
CA SER A 133 22.30 -9.36 -4.33
C SER A 133 21.78 -9.53 -5.77
N GLY A 134 22.12 -8.60 -6.66
CA GLY A 134 21.63 -8.59 -8.05
C GLY A 134 20.31 -7.85 -8.25
N ASP A 135 19.63 -7.41 -7.19
CA ASP A 135 18.49 -6.50 -7.31
C ASP A 135 18.92 -5.15 -7.88
N VAL A 136 18.03 -4.55 -8.67
CA VAL A 136 18.16 -3.17 -9.13
C VAL A 136 17.08 -2.33 -8.47
N VAL A 137 17.45 -1.44 -7.55
CA VAL A 137 16.49 -0.52 -6.93
C VAL A 137 16.41 0.77 -7.73
N VAL A 138 15.19 1.19 -8.05
CA VAL A 138 14.90 2.45 -8.73
C VAL A 138 14.35 3.42 -7.70
N LEU A 139 15.03 4.54 -7.54
CA LEU A 139 14.82 5.47 -6.44
C LEU A 139 14.69 6.91 -6.93
N ASP A 140 13.87 7.62 -6.19
CA ASP A 140 13.70 9.06 -6.27
C ASP A 140 14.85 9.81 -5.53
N ARG A 141 14.90 11.14 -5.66
CA ARG A 141 15.98 11.98 -5.10
C ARG A 141 15.97 12.11 -3.58
N ALA A 142 14.82 11.95 -2.92
CA ALA A 142 14.70 12.01 -1.47
C ALA A 142 15.39 10.80 -0.81
N CYS A 143 15.51 9.71 -1.55
CA CYS A 143 16.25 8.51 -1.18
C CYS A 143 17.77 8.58 -1.45
N ASN A 144 18.31 9.73 -1.89
CA ASN A 144 19.75 9.91 -2.14
C ASN A 144 20.56 10.02 -0.83
N GLN A 145 20.65 8.92 -0.08
CA GLN A 145 21.32 8.84 1.21
C GLN A 145 22.44 7.79 1.17
N PRO A 146 23.72 8.18 1.10
CA PRO A 146 24.84 7.24 0.99
C PRO A 146 24.85 6.16 2.08
N LYS A 147 24.47 6.51 3.32
CA LYS A 147 24.36 5.55 4.44
C LYS A 147 23.43 4.36 4.18
N SER A 148 22.45 4.54 3.30
CA SER A 148 21.46 3.52 2.91
C SER A 148 21.90 2.81 1.61
N LEU A 149 22.44 3.58 0.65
CA LEU A 149 22.82 3.06 -0.67
C LEU A 149 24.12 2.25 -0.68
N VAL A 150 25.16 2.75 -0.02
CA VAL A 150 26.51 2.15 -0.08
C VAL A 150 26.51 0.70 0.42
N PRO A 151 25.93 0.36 1.59
CA PRO A 151 25.88 -1.04 2.04
C PRO A 151 25.08 -1.98 1.13
N PHE A 152 24.17 -1.44 0.29
CA PHE A 152 23.45 -2.23 -0.71
C PHE A 152 24.29 -2.48 -1.95
N ILE A 153 24.99 -1.46 -2.43
CA ILE A 153 25.91 -1.59 -3.56
C ILE A 153 27.05 -2.56 -3.23
N GLU A 154 27.63 -2.45 -2.03
CA GLU A 154 28.74 -3.30 -1.58
C GLU A 154 28.37 -4.79 -1.50
N ARG A 155 27.10 -5.12 -1.21
CA ARG A 155 26.61 -6.51 -1.21
C ARG A 155 26.10 -7.00 -2.57
N GLY A 156 26.41 -6.27 -3.66
CA GLY A 156 26.11 -6.67 -5.03
C GLY A 156 24.77 -6.16 -5.57
N GLY A 157 24.14 -5.19 -4.90
CA GLY A 157 22.97 -4.48 -5.41
C GLY A 157 23.32 -3.41 -6.45
N SER A 158 22.36 -3.07 -7.31
CA SER A 158 22.49 -1.97 -8.27
C SER A 158 21.45 -0.88 -7.98
N VAL A 159 21.82 0.38 -8.20
CA VAL A 159 20.95 1.53 -7.90
C VAL A 159 20.76 2.38 -9.15
N LEU A 160 19.50 2.63 -9.53
CA LEU A 160 19.11 3.66 -10.48
C LEU A 160 18.48 4.81 -9.70
N LEU A 161 19.22 5.89 -9.51
CA LEU A 161 18.82 7.01 -8.65
C LEU A 161 18.61 8.28 -9.47
N ARG A 162 17.48 8.95 -9.25
CA ARG A 162 17.30 10.33 -9.72
C ARG A 162 18.15 11.27 -8.86
N CYS A 163 19.29 11.72 -9.38
CA CYS A 163 20.11 12.73 -8.73
C CYS A 163 19.57 14.15 -8.98
N ASN A 164 19.70 15.05 -8.00
CA ASN A 164 19.61 16.48 -8.29
C ASN A 164 20.86 16.89 -9.09
N PRO A 165 20.74 17.83 -10.05
CA PRO A 165 21.90 18.38 -10.71
C PRO A 165 22.84 18.99 -9.67
N MET A 166 24.13 18.68 -9.79
CA MET A 166 25.19 19.32 -9.01
C MET A 166 25.20 20.81 -9.42
N ARG A 167 25.23 21.71 -8.43
CA ARG A 167 25.47 23.14 -8.67
C ARG A 167 26.94 23.40 -8.91
#